data_AF-A0A2V6KV78-F1
#
_entry.id   AF-A0A2V6KV78-F1
#
_cell.length_a   1.000
_cell.length_b   1.000
_cell.length_c   1.000
_cell.angle_alpha   90.00
_cell.angle_beta   90.00
_cell.angle_gamma   90.00
#
_symmetry.space_group_name_H-M   'P 1'
#
loop_
_entity.id
_entity.type
_entity.pdbx_description
1 polymer ?
#
loop_
_entity_poly.entity_id
_entity_poly.type
_entity_poly.pdbx_seq_one_letter_code
_entity_poly.pdbx_strand_id
1 'polypeptide(L)'
;MNRPCANLKSDVGAALLLSLWALFLLSAMVIAWALSINSRLTVSSNANRVLVAEAMASSGAEVALSREISPSSPNLHRQIGDAESYDVQITGECGRLNLNFLTQGEDPNKLRILRQYLNLKGIDLNDLDVMMDSLLDWVSQNRGLQHLNACPETDDYHPPHAGRLDSVDELKKICGWAEFTSKPGWDNDFTVVGTCGAIDLAYASRDVLRALGIPDDFVDRFLQLRQGPDGIDGTADDPQMDQETAFATLGLGPQSQNNAIRNLIVFKRSNVFRIVSVGRSGDVKRSVEMVVQKQTLTGGAPAGGTAVIAGRPQVFSWKEL
;
A
#
# COMPACT_ATOMS: atom_id res chain seq x y z
N MET A 1 -11.14 100.49 35.85
CA MET A 1 -9.98 99.82 36.49
C MET A 1 -9.76 98.46 35.83
N ASN A 2 -8.53 98.24 35.33
CA ASN A 2 -7.80 96.97 35.09
C ASN A 2 -8.39 95.82 34.22
N ARG A 3 -7.61 95.47 33.17
CA ARG A 3 -7.46 94.12 32.52
C ARG A 3 -7.00 93.06 33.57
N PRO A 4 -7.00 91.69 33.37
CA PRO A 4 -6.77 90.96 32.10
C PRO A 4 -7.34 89.50 31.94
N CYS A 5 -7.06 88.92 30.76
CA CYS A 5 -6.72 87.51 30.42
C CYS A 5 -7.62 86.27 30.68
N ALA A 6 -7.90 85.60 29.54
CA ALA A 6 -7.65 84.18 29.22
C ALA A 6 -8.53 83.05 29.81
N ASN A 7 -9.18 82.28 28.91
CA ASN A 7 -8.82 80.88 28.70
C ASN A 7 -9.41 80.31 27.40
N LEU A 8 -8.59 79.52 26.69
CA LEU A 8 -8.93 78.85 25.43
C LEU A 8 -10.03 77.80 25.63
N LYS A 9 -11.00 77.70 24.72
CA LYS A 9 -11.76 76.46 24.53
C LYS A 9 -11.11 75.64 23.42
N SER A 10 -9.98 74.99 23.73
CA SER A 10 -9.33 73.99 22.88
C SER A 10 -9.83 72.56 23.12
N ASP A 11 -10.79 72.36 24.04
CA ASP A 11 -11.22 71.02 24.46
C ASP A 11 -12.10 70.29 23.44
N VAL A 12 -12.80 71.01 22.56
CA VAL A 12 -13.74 70.40 21.59
C VAL A 12 -12.99 69.70 20.43
N GLY A 13 -11.88 70.27 19.95
CA GLY A 13 -11.07 69.66 18.90
C GLY A 13 -10.24 68.48 19.40
N ALA A 14 -9.74 68.56 20.65
CA ALA A 14 -9.04 67.47 21.30
C ALA A 14 -9.96 66.26 21.54
N ALA A 15 -11.21 66.50 21.97
CA ALA A 15 -12.20 65.43 22.16
C ALA A 15 -12.56 64.71 20.85
N LEU A 16 -12.72 65.43 19.74
CA LEU A 16 -12.98 64.83 18.44
C LEU A 16 -11.79 63.98 17.94
N LEU A 17 -10.57 64.48 18.10
CA LEU A 17 -9.36 63.74 17.71
C LEU A 17 -9.18 62.47 18.56
N LEU A 18 -9.44 62.54 19.87
CA LEU A 18 -9.42 61.38 20.77
C LEU A 18 -10.50 60.36 20.40
N SER A 19 -11.71 60.83 20.05
CA SER A 19 -12.79 59.92 19.63
C SER A 19 -12.46 59.21 18.31
N LEU A 20 -11.84 59.91 17.35
CA LEU A 20 -11.44 59.34 16.07
C LEU A 20 -10.31 58.32 16.25
N TRP A 21 -9.34 58.62 17.12
CA TRP A 21 -8.29 57.68 17.49
C TRP A 21 -8.84 56.45 18.21
N ALA A 22 -9.78 56.64 19.14
CA ALA A 22 -10.45 55.53 19.81
C ALA A 22 -11.21 54.65 18.81
N LEU A 23 -11.94 55.24 17.85
CA LEU A 23 -12.64 54.50 16.80
C LEU A 23 -11.67 53.74 15.88
N PHE A 24 -10.54 54.35 15.52
CA PHE A 24 -9.52 53.69 14.70
C PHE A 24 -8.92 52.47 15.42
N LEU A 25 -8.53 52.62 16.69
CA LEU A 25 -8.00 51.52 17.50
C LEU A 25 -9.05 50.42 17.72
N LEU A 26 -10.31 50.80 17.95
CA LEU A 26 -11.41 49.85 18.11
C LEU A 26 -11.64 49.07 16.80
N SER A 27 -11.63 49.74 15.65
CA SER A 27 -11.76 49.07 14.34
C SER A 27 -10.61 48.11 14.08
N ALA A 28 -9.37 48.50 14.36
CA ALA A 28 -8.20 47.63 14.21
C ALA A 28 -8.30 46.38 15.11
N MET A 29 -8.78 46.55 16.35
CA MET A 29 -9.00 45.45 17.28
C MET A 29 -10.10 44.48 16.78
N VAL A 30 -11.21 44.99 16.27
CA VAL A 30 -12.31 44.16 15.73
C VAL A 30 -11.83 43.39 14.49
N ILE A 31 -11.09 44.02 13.58
CA ILE A 31 -10.54 43.35 12.38
C ILE A 31 -9.54 42.25 12.79
N ALA A 32 -8.63 42.54 13.72
CA ALA A 32 -7.67 41.56 14.23
C ALA A 32 -8.39 40.37 14.90
N TRP A 33 -9.46 40.63 15.65
CA TRP A 33 -10.26 39.58 16.28
C TRP A 33 -11.03 38.74 15.25
N ALA A 34 -11.62 39.37 14.22
CA ALA A 34 -12.30 38.66 13.13
C ALA A 34 -11.34 37.75 12.34
N LEU A 35 -10.14 38.24 12.01
CA LEU A 35 -9.12 37.43 11.34
C LEU A 35 -8.64 36.27 12.23
N SER A 36 -8.49 36.49 13.54
CA SER A 36 -8.11 35.46 14.52
C SER A 36 -9.18 34.38 14.70
N ILE A 37 -10.47 34.74 14.69
CA ILE A 37 -11.57 33.78 14.74
C ILE A 37 -11.63 32.98 13.44
N ASN A 38 -11.53 33.64 12.29
CA ASN A 38 -11.60 32.97 10.99
C ASN A 38 -10.46 31.93 10.83
N SER A 39 -9.24 32.26 11.27
CA SER A 39 -8.12 31.32 11.22
C SER A 39 -8.30 30.13 12.17
N ARG A 40 -8.87 30.33 13.36
CA ARG A 40 -9.17 29.25 14.30
C ARG A 40 -10.30 28.34 13.80
N LEU A 41 -11.33 28.93 13.17
CA LEU A 41 -12.43 28.18 12.59
C LEU A 41 -12.00 27.34 11.39
N THR A 42 -11.12 27.86 10.51
CA THR A 42 -10.60 27.07 9.39
C THR A 42 -9.69 25.94 9.85
N VAL A 43 -8.83 26.17 10.84
CA VAL A 43 -8.00 25.11 11.43
C VAL A 43 -8.86 24.04 12.11
N SER A 44 -9.89 24.45 12.86
CA SER A 44 -10.82 23.51 13.51
C SER A 44 -11.66 22.72 12.50
N SER A 45 -12.10 23.37 11.41
CA SER A 45 -12.82 22.70 10.32
C SER A 45 -11.93 21.70 9.59
N ASN A 46 -10.68 22.06 9.32
CA ASN A 46 -9.73 21.16 8.67
C ASN A 46 -9.39 19.94 9.55
N ALA A 47 -9.17 20.16 10.85
CA ALA A 47 -8.96 19.06 11.80
C ALA A 47 -10.16 18.10 11.84
N ASN A 48 -11.38 18.64 11.80
CA ASN A 48 -12.59 17.81 11.69
C ASN A 48 -12.65 17.03 10.38
N ARG A 49 -12.33 17.66 9.24
CA ARG A 49 -12.29 16.96 7.93
C ARG A 49 -11.24 15.86 7.88
N VAL A 50 -10.09 16.06 8.51
CA VAL A 50 -9.05 15.01 8.66
C VAL A 50 -9.60 13.81 9.41
N LEU A 51 -10.24 14.04 10.57
CA LEU A 51 -10.82 12.97 11.37
C LEU A 51 -11.93 12.23 10.61
N VAL A 52 -12.80 12.96 9.90
CA VAL A 52 -13.86 12.36 9.09
C VAL A 52 -13.28 11.55 7.94
N ALA A 53 -12.26 12.05 7.23
CA ALA A 53 -11.61 11.31 6.14
C ALA A 53 -10.96 10.01 6.66
N GLU A 54 -10.34 10.04 7.84
CA GLU A 54 -9.78 8.86 8.50
C GLU A 54 -10.85 7.85 8.92
N ALA A 55 -11.97 8.33 9.48
CA ALA A 55 -13.12 7.50 9.80
C ALA A 55 -13.74 6.86 8.55
N MET A 56 -13.80 7.59 7.43
CA MET A 56 -14.26 7.06 6.14
C MET A 56 -13.30 6.00 5.59
N ALA A 57 -12.00 6.21 5.68
CA ALA A 57 -10.99 5.23 5.26
C ALA A 57 -11.12 3.95 6.11
N SER A 58 -11.24 4.10 7.43
CA SER A 58 -11.44 2.98 8.35
C SER A 58 -12.76 2.23 8.06
N SER A 59 -13.84 2.96 7.77
CA SER A 59 -15.13 2.38 7.41
C SER A 59 -15.07 1.54 6.13
N GLY A 60 -14.42 2.06 5.07
CA GLY A 60 -14.22 1.31 3.83
C GLY A 60 -13.39 0.04 4.04
N ALA A 61 -12.34 0.13 4.87
CA ALA A 61 -11.53 -1.00 5.27
C ALA A 61 -12.35 -2.08 6.01
N GLU A 62 -13.22 -1.70 6.96
CA GLU A 62 -14.11 -2.62 7.65
C GLU A 62 -15.10 -3.31 6.72
N VAL A 63 -15.67 -2.58 5.74
CA VAL A 63 -16.54 -3.16 4.71
C VAL A 63 -15.78 -4.22 3.91
N ALA A 64 -14.56 -3.92 3.49
CA ALA A 64 -13.73 -4.87 2.72
C ALA A 64 -13.32 -6.12 3.51
N LEU A 65 -13.29 -6.07 4.84
CA LEU A 65 -13.05 -7.23 5.70
C LEU A 65 -14.22 -8.21 5.73
N SER A 66 -15.42 -7.79 5.31
CA SER A 66 -16.58 -8.68 5.25
C SER A 66 -16.35 -9.84 4.29
N ARG A 67 -16.82 -11.03 4.70
CA ARG A 67 -16.64 -12.29 3.95
C ARG A 67 -17.39 -12.33 2.62
N GLU A 68 -18.49 -11.60 2.53
CA GLU A 68 -19.35 -11.56 1.34
C GLU A 68 -18.84 -10.58 0.27
N ILE A 69 -17.87 -9.74 0.64
CA ILE A 69 -17.35 -8.69 -0.23
C ILE A 69 -16.20 -9.23 -1.09
N SER A 70 -16.46 -9.32 -2.40
CA SER A 70 -15.46 -9.54 -3.45
C SER A 70 -14.78 -8.23 -3.86
N PRO A 71 -13.62 -8.30 -4.54
CA PRO A 71 -12.95 -7.12 -5.11
C PRO A 71 -13.83 -6.27 -6.02
N SER A 72 -14.76 -6.91 -6.75
CA SER A 72 -15.69 -6.25 -7.68
C SER A 72 -16.99 -5.73 -7.05
N SER A 73 -17.08 -5.76 -5.71
CA SER A 73 -18.30 -5.38 -5.02
C SER A 73 -18.52 -3.87 -5.10
N PRO A 74 -19.72 -3.40 -5.53
CA PRO A 74 -20.03 -1.97 -5.55
C PRO A 74 -20.03 -1.35 -4.15
N ASN A 75 -20.16 -2.15 -3.09
CA ASN A 75 -20.12 -1.68 -1.71
C ASN A 75 -18.73 -1.17 -1.28
N LEU A 76 -17.69 -1.39 -2.09
CA LEU A 76 -16.34 -0.85 -1.87
C LEU A 76 -16.22 0.64 -2.26
N HIS A 77 -17.20 1.16 -2.99
CA HIS A 77 -17.25 2.54 -3.45
C HIS A 77 -18.53 3.19 -2.92
N ARG A 78 -18.40 4.07 -1.93
CA ARG A 78 -19.57 4.70 -1.32
C ARG A 78 -19.35 6.19 -1.11
N GLN A 79 -20.35 6.96 -1.52
CA GLN A 79 -20.49 8.37 -1.21
C GLN A 79 -21.56 8.55 -0.12
N ILE A 80 -21.28 9.38 0.87
CA ILE A 80 -22.16 9.71 2.00
C ILE A 80 -22.33 11.23 2.01
N GLY A 81 -23.53 11.69 1.67
CA GLY A 81 -23.78 13.13 1.48
C GLY A 81 -22.92 13.72 0.36
N ASP A 82 -22.64 15.02 0.45
CA ASP A 82 -22.03 15.76 -0.65
C ASP A 82 -20.49 15.76 -0.62
N ALA A 83 -19.88 15.50 0.53
CA ALA A 83 -18.44 15.72 0.73
C ALA A 83 -17.68 14.50 1.27
N GLU A 84 -18.37 13.45 1.70
CA GLU A 84 -17.74 12.30 2.35
C GLU A 84 -17.83 11.08 1.44
N SER A 85 -16.73 10.35 1.29
CA SER A 85 -16.73 9.13 0.49
C SER A 85 -15.62 8.20 0.93
N TYR A 86 -15.75 6.91 0.66
CA TYR A 86 -14.63 5.99 0.66
C TYR A 86 -14.56 5.24 -0.67
N ASP A 87 -13.34 4.90 -1.05
CA ASP A 87 -13.02 4.08 -2.21
C ASP A 87 -12.02 3.02 -1.79
N VAL A 88 -12.33 1.75 -2.04
CA VAL A 88 -11.54 0.64 -1.51
C VAL A 88 -11.12 -0.28 -2.64
N GLN A 89 -9.83 -0.58 -2.67
CA GLN A 89 -9.25 -1.56 -3.59
C GLN A 89 -8.82 -2.80 -2.81
N ILE A 90 -9.28 -3.97 -3.25
CA ILE A 90 -8.86 -5.27 -2.72
C ILE A 90 -7.99 -5.96 -3.77
N THR A 91 -6.73 -6.18 -3.46
CA THR A 91 -5.78 -6.88 -4.34
C THR A 91 -5.24 -8.13 -3.64
N GLY A 92 -5.03 -9.22 -4.36
CA GLY A 92 -4.44 -10.43 -3.76
C GLY A 92 -2.95 -10.25 -3.46
N GLU A 93 -2.57 -10.49 -2.21
CA GLU A 93 -1.21 -10.30 -1.71
C GLU A 93 -0.23 -11.30 -2.34
N CYS A 94 -0.68 -12.54 -2.54
CA CYS A 94 0.19 -13.63 -2.99
C CYS A 94 0.46 -13.64 -4.51
N GLY A 95 -0.05 -12.64 -5.25
CA GLY A 95 0.43 -12.40 -6.63
C GLY A 95 1.81 -11.76 -6.68
N ARG A 96 2.32 -11.31 -5.53
CA ARG A 96 3.61 -10.66 -5.36
C ARG A 96 4.72 -11.65 -5.06
N LEU A 97 5.95 -11.23 -5.24
CA LEU A 97 7.13 -12.04 -4.97
C LEU A 97 7.35 -12.15 -3.47
N ASN A 98 7.00 -13.31 -2.89
CA ASN A 98 7.34 -13.57 -1.50
C ASN A 98 8.84 -13.87 -1.37
N LEU A 99 9.58 -12.91 -0.80
CA LEU A 99 11.03 -13.03 -0.64
C LEU A 99 11.43 -14.23 0.21
N ASN A 100 10.71 -14.50 1.30
CA ASN A 100 10.96 -15.65 2.16
C ASN A 100 10.71 -16.97 1.44
N PHE A 101 9.70 -17.03 0.57
CA PHE A 101 9.45 -18.22 -0.25
C PHE A 101 10.55 -18.41 -1.29
N LEU A 102 10.99 -17.33 -1.93
CA LEU A 102 11.95 -17.35 -3.04
C LEU A 102 13.38 -17.67 -2.60
N THR A 103 13.77 -17.26 -1.40
CA THR A 103 15.09 -17.57 -0.82
C THR A 103 15.11 -18.90 -0.06
N GLN A 104 13.95 -19.48 0.24
CA GLN A 104 13.85 -20.72 1.00
C GLN A 104 14.59 -21.88 0.32
N GLY A 105 15.59 -22.41 1.03
CA GLY A 105 16.37 -23.57 0.61
C GLY A 105 17.26 -23.32 -0.60
N GLU A 106 17.47 -22.05 -0.97
CA GLU A 106 18.33 -21.65 -2.11
C GLU A 106 17.98 -22.37 -3.43
N ASP A 107 16.70 -22.68 -3.64
CA ASP A 107 16.23 -23.38 -4.85
C ASP A 107 16.56 -22.55 -6.11
N PRO A 108 17.38 -23.06 -7.05
CA PRO A 108 17.77 -22.33 -8.24
C PRO A 108 16.59 -21.85 -9.09
N ASN A 109 15.46 -22.59 -9.10
CA ASN A 109 14.28 -22.19 -9.86
C ASN A 109 13.60 -20.97 -9.27
N LYS A 110 13.58 -20.85 -7.94
CA LYS A 110 13.01 -19.72 -7.23
C LYS A 110 13.91 -18.50 -7.31
N LEU A 111 15.21 -18.68 -7.07
CA LEU A 111 16.19 -17.60 -7.17
C LEU A 111 16.25 -17.02 -8.59
N ARG A 112 16.08 -17.84 -9.62
CA ARG A 112 15.97 -17.37 -11.01
C ARG A 112 14.83 -16.37 -11.22
N ILE A 113 13.69 -16.56 -10.56
CA ILE A 113 12.55 -15.63 -10.67
C ILE A 113 12.95 -14.25 -10.11
N LEU A 114 13.54 -14.22 -8.91
CA LEU A 114 13.97 -12.96 -8.30
C LEU A 114 15.06 -12.26 -9.12
N ARG A 115 16.04 -13.03 -9.62
CA ARG A 115 17.09 -12.51 -10.51
C ARG A 115 16.50 -11.92 -11.80
N GLN A 116 15.57 -12.63 -12.44
CA GLN A 116 14.90 -12.12 -13.63
C GLN A 116 14.12 -10.84 -13.34
N TYR A 117 13.41 -10.79 -12.21
CA TYR A 117 12.68 -9.59 -11.78
C TYR A 117 13.62 -8.39 -11.59
N LEU A 118 14.73 -8.55 -10.88
CA LEU A 118 15.70 -7.46 -10.67
C LEU A 118 16.34 -6.99 -11.98
N ASN A 119 16.65 -7.91 -12.89
CA ASN A 119 17.13 -7.60 -14.24
C ASN A 119 16.09 -6.78 -15.03
N LEU A 120 14.81 -7.15 -14.97
CA LEU A 120 13.72 -6.36 -15.58
C LEU A 120 13.60 -4.95 -15.00
N LYS A 121 13.99 -4.73 -13.74
CA LYS A 121 14.07 -3.40 -13.12
C LYS A 121 15.37 -2.64 -13.44
N GLY A 122 16.21 -3.20 -14.31
CA GLY A 122 17.41 -2.57 -14.84
C GLY A 122 18.64 -2.69 -13.93
N ILE A 123 18.65 -3.64 -12.99
CA ILE A 123 19.85 -3.93 -12.19
C ILE A 123 20.84 -4.70 -13.06
N ASP A 124 22.11 -4.26 -13.08
CA ASP A 124 23.15 -4.94 -13.83
C ASP A 124 23.55 -6.28 -13.21
N LEU A 125 24.26 -7.12 -13.97
CA LEU A 125 24.59 -8.48 -13.53
C LEU A 125 25.52 -8.50 -12.31
N ASN A 126 26.44 -7.56 -12.18
CA ASN A 126 27.42 -7.55 -11.09
C ASN A 126 26.73 -7.11 -9.79
N ASP A 127 25.93 -6.06 -9.84
CA ASP A 127 25.15 -5.58 -8.71
C ASP A 127 24.11 -6.62 -8.28
N LEU A 128 23.50 -7.31 -9.25
CA LEU A 128 22.54 -8.37 -9.00
C LEU A 128 23.16 -9.54 -8.22
N ASP A 129 24.38 -9.96 -8.53
CA ASP A 129 25.06 -11.02 -7.79
C ASP A 129 25.32 -10.61 -6.33
N VAL A 130 25.77 -9.37 -6.10
CA VAL A 130 25.97 -8.83 -4.75
C VAL A 130 24.66 -8.74 -3.98
N MET A 131 23.60 -8.21 -4.61
CA MET A 131 22.27 -8.05 -4.01
C MET A 131 21.67 -9.40 -3.62
N MET A 132 21.77 -10.40 -4.49
CA MET A 132 21.23 -11.74 -4.25
C MET A 132 21.99 -12.45 -3.14
N ASP A 133 23.32 -12.48 -3.22
CA ASP A 133 24.17 -13.17 -2.24
C ASP A 133 24.05 -12.50 -0.86
N SER A 134 23.99 -11.16 -0.80
CA SER A 134 23.79 -10.43 0.45
C SER A 134 22.39 -10.64 1.05
N LEU A 135 21.36 -10.80 0.20
CA LEU A 135 20.01 -11.16 0.66
C LEU A 135 19.99 -12.60 1.23
N LEU A 136 20.66 -13.55 0.57
CA LEU A 136 20.77 -14.92 1.04
C LEU A 136 21.50 -14.99 2.38
N ASP A 137 22.59 -14.26 2.55
CA ASP A 137 23.29 -14.14 3.84
C ASP A 137 22.40 -13.50 4.91
N TRP A 138 21.60 -12.49 4.58
CA TRP A 138 20.67 -11.87 5.54
C TRP A 138 19.64 -12.86 6.11
N VAL A 139 19.09 -13.73 5.26
CA VAL A 139 18.04 -14.68 5.62
C VAL A 139 18.59 -16.06 5.99
N SER A 140 19.87 -16.34 5.79
CA SER A 140 20.50 -17.61 6.16
C SER A 140 20.43 -17.84 7.67
N GLN A 141 20.45 -19.09 8.12
CA GLN A 141 20.69 -19.43 9.54
C GLN A 141 22.14 -19.84 9.77
N ASN A 142 22.91 -20.05 8.71
CA ASN A 142 24.26 -20.58 8.76
C ASN A 142 25.26 -19.45 9.01
N ARG A 143 25.46 -19.13 10.28
CA ARG A 143 26.48 -18.16 10.70
C ARG A 143 27.88 -18.68 10.33
N GLY A 144 28.60 -17.94 9.49
CA GLY A 144 30.01 -18.19 9.15
C GLY A 144 30.27 -18.75 7.74
N LEU A 145 29.24 -18.97 6.93
CA LEU A 145 29.39 -19.25 5.50
C LEU A 145 28.82 -18.05 4.72
N GLN A 146 29.71 -17.16 4.31
CA GLN A 146 29.38 -16.01 3.49
C GLN A 146 29.31 -16.43 2.01
N HIS A 147 28.28 -15.99 1.30
CA HIS A 147 28.22 -16.16 -0.16
C HIS A 147 29.33 -15.37 -0.87
N LEU A 148 29.79 -15.84 -2.02
CA LEU A 148 31.01 -15.34 -2.68
C LEU A 148 30.96 -13.84 -2.98
N ASN A 149 29.80 -13.33 -3.43
CA ASN A 149 29.65 -11.92 -3.80
C ASN A 149 28.92 -11.10 -2.73
N ALA A 150 28.56 -11.71 -1.59
CA ALA A 150 27.93 -10.97 -0.51
C ALA A 150 28.91 -9.95 0.07
N CYS A 151 28.37 -8.82 0.53
CA CYS A 151 29.22 -7.81 1.17
C CYS A 151 29.83 -8.36 2.46
N PRO A 152 31.11 -8.08 2.73
CA PRO A 152 31.77 -8.52 3.96
C PRO A 152 31.08 -7.92 5.17
N GLU A 153 31.03 -8.70 6.26
CA GLU A 153 30.58 -8.19 7.54
C GLU A 153 31.56 -7.11 8.05
N THR A 154 31.01 -5.99 8.51
CA THR A 154 31.76 -4.85 9.07
C THR A 154 31.08 -4.38 10.35
N ASP A 155 31.71 -3.46 11.10
CA ASP A 155 31.10 -2.89 12.31
C ASP A 155 29.73 -2.23 12.04
N ASP A 156 29.54 -1.68 10.85
CA ASP A 156 28.31 -1.01 10.42
C ASP A 156 27.32 -1.93 9.67
N TYR A 157 27.77 -3.11 9.23
CA TYR A 157 26.95 -4.06 8.46
C TYR A 157 27.15 -5.48 8.97
N HIS A 158 26.16 -5.98 9.72
CA HIS A 158 26.15 -7.34 10.23
C HIS A 158 24.78 -7.99 9.93
N PRO A 159 24.71 -8.90 8.94
CA PRO A 159 23.50 -9.66 8.65
C PRO A 159 23.03 -10.42 9.90
N PRO A 160 21.73 -10.37 10.26
CA PRO A 160 21.25 -10.99 11.50
C PRO A 160 21.24 -12.52 11.45
N HIS A 161 21.29 -13.10 10.26
CA HIS A 161 21.13 -14.54 10.00
C HIS A 161 19.84 -15.07 10.64
N ALA A 162 18.72 -14.38 10.39
CA ALA A 162 17.45 -14.58 11.12
C ALA A 162 16.61 -15.76 10.61
N GLY A 163 16.98 -16.39 9.48
CA GLY A 163 16.21 -17.45 8.83
C GLY A 163 15.09 -16.96 7.90
N ARG A 164 14.70 -15.69 8.00
CA ARG A 164 13.67 -15.03 7.18
C ARG A 164 13.73 -13.51 7.35
N LEU A 165 13.02 -12.79 6.48
CA LEU A 165 12.65 -11.39 6.65
C LEU A 165 11.32 -11.31 7.43
N ASP A 166 11.25 -10.43 8.42
CA ASP A 166 10.03 -10.08 9.14
C ASP A 166 9.30 -8.90 8.46
N SER A 167 10.02 -8.04 7.73
CA SER A 167 9.43 -6.95 6.92
C SER A 167 10.16 -6.79 5.58
N VAL A 168 9.42 -6.35 4.55
CA VAL A 168 10.00 -5.96 3.25
C VAL A 168 11.01 -4.80 3.44
N ASP A 169 10.77 -3.90 4.39
CA ASP A 169 11.65 -2.76 4.69
C ASP A 169 13.07 -3.15 5.12
N GLU A 170 13.28 -4.40 5.57
CA GLU A 170 14.62 -4.89 5.88
C GLU A 170 15.55 -4.89 4.67
N LEU A 171 15.01 -4.99 3.44
CA LEU A 171 15.80 -4.85 2.21
C LEU A 171 16.60 -3.55 2.19
N LYS A 172 16.12 -2.46 2.81
CA LYS A 172 16.85 -1.18 2.91
C LYS A 172 18.16 -1.29 3.68
N LYS A 173 18.30 -2.31 4.54
CA LYS A 173 19.47 -2.55 5.37
C LYS A 173 20.47 -3.50 4.72
N ILE A 174 20.06 -4.20 3.66
CA ILE A 174 20.89 -5.19 2.98
C ILE A 174 21.84 -4.47 2.02
N CYS A 175 23.10 -4.89 2.01
CA CYS A 175 24.08 -4.34 1.11
C CYS A 175 23.67 -4.54 -0.37
N GLY A 176 23.90 -3.53 -1.21
CA GLY A 176 23.50 -3.52 -2.62
C GLY A 176 22.04 -3.11 -2.88
N TRP A 177 21.17 -3.09 -1.87
CA TRP A 177 19.74 -2.77 -2.05
C TRP A 177 19.39 -1.28 -1.90
N ALA A 178 20.33 -0.45 -1.44
CA ALA A 178 20.07 0.97 -1.15
C ALA A 178 19.54 1.75 -2.36
N GLU A 179 20.15 1.58 -3.54
CA GLU A 179 19.69 2.27 -4.75
C GLU A 179 18.31 1.78 -5.17
N PHE A 180 18.10 0.45 -5.21
CA PHE A 180 16.82 -0.14 -5.59
C PHE A 180 15.68 0.33 -4.68
N THR A 181 15.90 0.32 -3.35
CA THR A 181 14.92 0.71 -2.35
C THR A 181 14.72 2.22 -2.21
N SER A 182 15.55 3.04 -2.88
CA SER A 182 15.34 4.49 -2.96
C SER A 182 14.27 4.89 -3.99
N LYS A 183 13.96 4.01 -4.95
CA LYS A 183 13.00 4.27 -6.03
C LYS A 183 11.57 4.20 -5.50
N PRO A 184 10.67 5.12 -5.86
CA PRO A 184 9.29 5.07 -5.37
C PRO A 184 8.58 3.78 -5.83
N GLY A 185 7.82 3.16 -4.93
CA GLY A 185 7.06 1.93 -5.22
C GLY A 185 7.89 0.67 -5.42
N TRP A 186 9.16 0.66 -4.99
CA TRP A 186 10.06 -0.50 -5.07
C TRP A 186 9.51 -1.76 -4.37
N ASP A 187 8.67 -1.58 -3.37
CA ASP A 187 8.06 -2.61 -2.53
C ASP A 187 6.73 -3.15 -3.07
N ASN A 188 6.19 -2.54 -4.13
CA ASN A 188 4.85 -2.86 -4.66
C ASN A 188 4.70 -4.32 -5.08
N ASP A 189 5.76 -4.94 -5.61
CA ASP A 189 5.79 -6.32 -6.12
C ASP A 189 6.34 -7.32 -5.09
N PHE A 190 6.64 -6.90 -3.85
CA PHE A 190 7.20 -7.77 -2.81
C PHE A 190 6.24 -8.04 -1.66
N THR A 191 6.43 -9.20 -1.03
CA THR A 191 5.80 -9.55 0.24
C THR A 191 6.72 -10.44 1.06
N VAL A 192 6.46 -10.53 2.37
CA VAL A 192 7.13 -11.45 3.31
C VAL A 192 6.12 -12.35 4.03
N VAL A 193 4.82 -12.25 3.67
CA VAL A 193 3.73 -12.96 4.35
C VAL A 193 3.88 -14.46 4.17
N GLY A 194 4.14 -15.19 5.26
CA GLY A 194 4.47 -16.62 5.22
C GLY A 194 3.37 -17.53 4.65
N THR A 195 2.10 -17.11 4.65
CA THR A 195 1.00 -17.86 4.04
C THR A 195 0.97 -17.75 2.51
N CYS A 196 1.72 -16.82 1.92
CA CYS A 196 1.91 -16.71 0.48
C CYS A 196 3.08 -17.60 0.02
N GLY A 197 2.79 -18.82 -0.43
CA GLY A 197 3.80 -19.70 -1.03
C GLY A 197 3.95 -19.45 -2.53
N ALA A 198 3.32 -20.32 -3.33
CA ALA A 198 3.26 -20.18 -4.77
C ALA A 198 2.62 -18.85 -5.21
N ILE A 199 3.12 -18.28 -6.30
CA ILE A 199 2.68 -17.00 -6.85
C ILE A 199 1.29 -17.15 -7.46
N ASP A 200 0.32 -16.38 -6.98
CA ASP A 200 -1.05 -16.38 -7.50
C ASP A 200 -1.15 -15.47 -8.73
N LEU A 201 -1.21 -16.10 -9.90
CA LEU A 201 -1.24 -15.41 -11.20
C LEU A 201 -2.49 -14.55 -11.38
N ALA A 202 -3.54 -14.76 -10.59
CA ALA A 202 -4.73 -13.92 -10.62
C ALA A 202 -4.47 -12.47 -10.16
N TYR A 203 -3.37 -12.23 -9.45
CA TYR A 203 -3.02 -10.91 -8.91
C TYR A 203 -1.58 -10.49 -9.22
N ALA A 204 -0.86 -11.28 -10.04
CA ALA A 204 0.51 -10.98 -10.40
C ALA A 204 0.59 -9.77 -11.34
N SER A 205 1.56 -8.88 -11.09
CA SER A 205 1.82 -7.74 -11.96
C SER A 205 2.49 -8.19 -13.26
N ARG A 206 2.51 -7.30 -14.26
CA ARG A 206 3.20 -7.55 -15.54
C ARG A 206 4.66 -7.98 -15.33
N ASP A 207 5.37 -7.29 -14.44
CA ASP A 207 6.79 -7.56 -14.18
C ASP A 207 6.99 -8.89 -13.44
N VAL A 208 6.08 -9.25 -12.52
CA VAL A 208 6.10 -10.57 -11.86
C VAL A 208 5.85 -11.70 -12.88
N LEU A 209 4.90 -11.53 -13.80
CA LEU A 209 4.63 -12.51 -14.85
C LEU A 209 5.83 -12.68 -15.79
N ARG A 210 6.49 -11.59 -16.16
CA ARG A 210 7.73 -11.62 -16.98
C ARG A 210 8.90 -12.23 -16.22
N ALA A 211 8.97 -12.04 -14.90
CA ALA A 211 9.99 -12.66 -14.05
C ALA A 211 9.90 -14.20 -14.03
N LEU A 212 8.71 -14.76 -14.30
CA LEU A 212 8.51 -16.19 -14.52
C LEU A 212 9.06 -16.66 -15.90
N GLY A 213 9.63 -15.78 -16.71
CA GLY A 213 10.13 -16.11 -18.06
C GLY A 213 9.03 -16.27 -19.09
N ILE A 214 7.85 -15.70 -18.84
CA ILE A 214 6.73 -15.70 -19.77
C ILE A 214 6.95 -14.59 -20.81
N PRO A 215 6.85 -14.86 -22.12
CA PRO A 215 7.05 -13.85 -23.15
C PRO A 215 5.96 -12.76 -23.12
N ASP A 216 6.33 -11.53 -23.48
CA ASP A 216 5.46 -10.34 -23.42
C ASP A 216 4.10 -10.56 -24.11
N ASP A 217 4.05 -11.16 -25.29
CA ASP A 217 2.79 -11.42 -26.01
C ASP A 217 1.78 -12.27 -25.22
N PHE A 218 2.28 -13.25 -24.44
CA PHE A 218 1.45 -14.08 -23.58
C PHE A 218 1.02 -13.33 -22.33
N VAL A 219 1.92 -12.52 -21.75
CA VAL A 219 1.61 -11.67 -20.59
C VAL A 219 0.54 -10.65 -20.94
N ASP A 220 0.72 -9.92 -22.04
CA ASP A 220 -0.18 -8.85 -22.46
C ASP A 220 -1.58 -9.42 -22.80
N ARG A 221 -1.63 -10.57 -23.49
CA ARG A 221 -2.90 -11.28 -23.74
C ARG A 221 -3.57 -11.74 -22.45
N PHE A 222 -2.80 -12.28 -21.51
CA PHE A 222 -3.33 -12.72 -20.22
C PHE A 222 -3.88 -11.56 -19.41
N LEU A 223 -3.14 -10.45 -19.30
CA LEU A 223 -3.58 -9.26 -18.57
C LEU A 223 -4.85 -8.67 -19.19
N GLN A 224 -4.91 -8.55 -20.51
CA GLN A 224 -6.11 -8.08 -21.21
C GLN A 224 -7.33 -8.98 -20.95
N LEU A 225 -7.14 -10.30 -20.95
CA LEU A 225 -8.21 -11.24 -20.64
C LEU A 225 -8.57 -11.24 -19.15
N ARG A 226 -7.63 -10.95 -18.26
CA ARG A 226 -7.84 -10.94 -16.81
C ARG A 226 -8.62 -9.71 -16.35
N GLN A 227 -8.29 -8.55 -16.91
CA GLN A 227 -8.78 -7.21 -16.54
C GLN A 227 -10.06 -6.78 -17.26
N GLY A 228 -10.55 -7.59 -18.20
CA GLY A 228 -11.72 -7.24 -18.98
C GLY A 228 -11.56 -5.97 -19.84
N PRO A 229 -12.68 -5.43 -20.36
CA PRO A 229 -12.71 -4.24 -21.20
C PRO A 229 -12.19 -2.94 -20.56
N ASP A 230 -12.34 -2.74 -19.26
CA ASP A 230 -11.92 -1.50 -18.59
C ASP A 230 -10.42 -1.45 -18.26
N GLY A 231 -9.73 -2.61 -18.30
CA GLY A 231 -8.29 -2.70 -18.06
C GLY A 231 -7.92 -2.61 -16.58
N ILE A 232 -8.87 -2.78 -15.67
CA ILE A 232 -8.67 -2.67 -14.22
C ILE A 232 -9.01 -3.99 -13.57
N ASP A 233 -8.06 -4.57 -12.83
CA ASP A 233 -8.32 -5.80 -12.08
C ASP A 233 -9.28 -5.55 -10.91
N GLY A 234 -10.14 -6.54 -10.68
CA GLY A 234 -11.08 -6.59 -9.57
C GLY A 234 -12.39 -5.85 -9.85
N THR A 235 -12.77 -5.63 -11.10
CA THR A 235 -14.00 -4.91 -11.49
C THR A 235 -15.13 -5.88 -11.88
N ALA A 236 -16.32 -5.33 -12.15
CA ALA A 236 -17.50 -6.14 -12.44
C ALA A 236 -17.47 -6.79 -13.84
N ASP A 237 -16.64 -6.25 -14.75
CA ASP A 237 -16.45 -6.73 -16.12
C ASP A 237 -15.32 -7.76 -16.28
N ASP A 238 -14.54 -8.01 -15.23
CA ASP A 238 -13.55 -9.09 -15.18
C ASP A 238 -14.19 -10.46 -15.50
N PRO A 239 -13.72 -11.16 -16.54
CA PRO A 239 -14.27 -12.46 -16.87
C PRO A 239 -13.87 -13.52 -15.83
N GLN A 240 -14.75 -14.48 -15.63
CA GLN A 240 -14.40 -15.67 -14.86
C GLN A 240 -13.39 -16.51 -15.64
N MET A 241 -12.23 -16.70 -15.03
CA MET A 241 -11.14 -17.52 -15.55
C MET A 241 -10.83 -18.62 -14.53
N ASP A 242 -10.54 -19.82 -15.01
CA ASP A 242 -10.05 -20.93 -14.19
C ASP A 242 -8.53 -21.12 -14.38
N GLN A 243 -7.94 -22.00 -13.58
CA GLN A 243 -6.50 -22.22 -13.61
C GLN A 243 -6.01 -22.80 -14.94
N GLU A 244 -6.79 -23.68 -15.58
CA GLU A 244 -6.41 -24.30 -16.84
C GLU A 244 -6.37 -23.27 -17.97
N THR A 245 -7.39 -22.42 -18.07
CA THR A 245 -7.45 -21.31 -19.03
C THR A 245 -6.35 -20.29 -18.76
N ALA A 246 -6.09 -19.93 -17.50
CA ALA A 246 -5.00 -19.04 -17.14
C ALA A 246 -3.64 -19.58 -17.60
N PHE A 247 -3.36 -20.86 -17.30
CA PHE A 247 -2.10 -21.48 -17.66
C PHE A 247 -1.95 -21.65 -19.17
N ALA A 248 -3.01 -22.04 -19.88
CA ALA A 248 -3.01 -22.09 -21.34
C ALA A 248 -2.77 -20.69 -21.96
N THR A 249 -3.37 -19.66 -21.36
CA THR A 249 -3.23 -18.28 -21.83
C THR A 249 -1.80 -17.77 -21.70
N LEU A 250 -1.12 -18.15 -20.62
CA LEU A 250 0.28 -17.82 -20.35
C LEU A 250 1.29 -18.74 -21.08
N GLY A 251 0.84 -19.69 -21.91
CA GLY A 251 1.73 -20.64 -22.58
C GLY A 251 2.31 -21.72 -21.65
N LEU A 252 1.74 -21.88 -20.45
CA LEU A 252 2.12 -22.84 -19.42
C LEU A 252 1.26 -24.12 -19.45
N GLY A 253 0.72 -24.47 -20.62
CA GLY A 253 -0.12 -25.65 -20.84
C GLY A 253 0.62 -26.98 -20.58
N PRO A 254 -0.09 -28.13 -20.57
CA PRO A 254 0.48 -29.43 -20.19
C PRO A 254 1.69 -29.88 -21.01
N GLN A 255 1.85 -29.37 -22.23
CA GLN A 255 2.97 -29.67 -23.13
C GLN A 255 4.12 -28.65 -23.05
N SER A 256 4.02 -27.65 -22.18
CA SER A 256 5.07 -26.64 -22.02
C SER A 256 6.33 -27.24 -21.39
N GLN A 257 7.50 -26.83 -21.89
CA GLN A 257 8.80 -27.23 -21.32
C GLN A 257 9.05 -26.60 -19.93
N ASN A 258 8.20 -25.67 -19.50
CA ASN A 258 8.30 -24.90 -18.25
C ASN A 258 7.72 -25.63 -17.02
N ASN A 259 7.96 -26.94 -16.91
CA ASN A 259 7.46 -27.76 -15.80
C ASN A 259 8.04 -27.32 -14.43
N ALA A 260 9.24 -26.74 -14.40
CA ALA A 260 9.88 -26.29 -13.17
C ALA A 260 9.13 -25.13 -12.47
N ILE A 261 8.43 -24.30 -13.24
CA ILE A 261 7.72 -23.12 -12.70
C ILE A 261 6.30 -23.47 -12.27
N ARG A 262 5.72 -24.55 -12.81
CA ARG A 262 4.34 -24.97 -12.52
C ARG A 262 4.08 -25.23 -11.03
N ASN A 263 5.08 -25.70 -10.29
CA ASN A 263 4.96 -25.94 -8.85
C ASN A 263 5.12 -24.66 -8.00
N LEU A 264 5.51 -23.55 -8.64
CA LEU A 264 5.76 -22.25 -7.99
C LEU A 264 4.62 -21.27 -8.23
N ILE A 265 3.58 -21.67 -8.97
CA ILE A 265 2.46 -20.81 -9.37
C ILE A 265 1.10 -21.47 -9.09
N VAL A 266 0.10 -20.65 -8.80
CA VAL A 266 -1.30 -21.03 -8.62
C VAL A 266 -2.21 -19.97 -9.25
N PHE A 267 -3.52 -20.24 -9.32
CA PHE A 267 -4.48 -19.25 -9.81
C PHE A 267 -5.74 -19.24 -8.94
N LYS A 268 -6.08 -18.09 -8.36
CA LYS A 268 -7.23 -17.87 -7.45
C LYS A 268 -7.26 -18.89 -6.30
N ARG A 269 -6.10 -19.14 -5.68
CA ARG A 269 -5.98 -20.04 -4.51
C ARG A 269 -5.63 -19.30 -3.23
N SER A 270 -5.12 -18.08 -3.34
CA SER A 270 -4.81 -17.26 -2.17
C SER A 270 -6.06 -16.68 -1.53
N ASN A 271 -6.04 -16.64 -0.20
CA ASN A 271 -7.01 -15.92 0.62
C ASN A 271 -6.39 -14.75 1.38
N VAL A 272 -5.19 -14.34 1.00
CA VAL A 272 -4.48 -13.18 1.56
C VAL A 272 -4.66 -12.00 0.63
N PHE A 273 -5.15 -10.90 1.17
CA PHE A 273 -5.49 -9.70 0.43
C PHE A 273 -4.83 -8.48 1.04
N ARG A 274 -4.32 -7.59 0.19
CA ARG A 274 -4.04 -6.21 0.50
C ARG A 274 -5.28 -5.38 0.24
N ILE A 275 -5.72 -4.63 1.24
CA ILE A 275 -6.85 -3.73 1.17
C ILE A 275 -6.30 -2.32 1.34
N VAL A 276 -6.54 -1.46 0.35
CA VAL A 276 -6.23 -0.03 0.41
C VAL A 276 -7.56 0.71 0.39
N SER A 277 -7.87 1.42 1.47
CA SER A 277 -9.09 2.21 1.60
C SER A 277 -8.74 3.69 1.66
N VAL A 278 -9.33 4.48 0.77
CA VAL A 278 -9.14 5.93 0.68
C VAL A 278 -10.43 6.63 1.09
N GLY A 279 -10.44 7.22 2.29
CA GLY A 279 -11.50 8.06 2.79
C GLY A 279 -11.32 9.52 2.39
N ARG A 280 -12.43 10.23 2.16
CA ARG A 280 -12.46 11.63 1.75
C ARG A 280 -13.45 12.41 2.59
N SER A 281 -13.12 13.67 2.88
CA SER A 281 -14.00 14.68 3.48
C SER A 281 -13.68 16.05 2.87
N GLY A 282 -14.49 16.47 1.89
CA GLY A 282 -14.20 17.61 1.02
C GLY A 282 -12.89 17.39 0.27
N ASP A 283 -11.93 18.31 0.43
CA ASP A 283 -10.62 18.23 -0.23
C ASP A 283 -9.60 17.36 0.52
N VAL A 284 -9.93 16.90 1.73
CA VAL A 284 -9.03 16.10 2.56
C VAL A 284 -9.20 14.62 2.22
N LYS A 285 -8.08 13.92 2.03
CA LYS A 285 -8.03 12.48 1.83
C LYS A 285 -7.16 11.83 2.89
N ARG A 286 -7.58 10.65 3.37
CA ARG A 286 -6.79 9.78 4.24
C ARG A 286 -6.87 8.36 3.72
N SER A 287 -5.81 7.59 3.95
CA SER A 287 -5.67 6.25 3.42
C SER A 287 -5.21 5.28 4.48
N VAL A 288 -5.80 4.10 4.47
CA VAL A 288 -5.42 2.97 5.31
C VAL A 288 -5.08 1.81 4.40
N GLU A 289 -3.91 1.22 4.61
CA GLU A 289 -3.51 -0.05 4.00
C GLU A 289 -3.49 -1.15 5.06
N MET A 290 -4.00 -2.32 4.70
CA MET A 290 -3.87 -3.52 5.52
C MET A 290 -3.63 -4.75 4.66
N VAL A 291 -2.91 -5.71 5.23
CA VAL A 291 -2.75 -7.04 4.64
C VAL A 291 -3.43 -8.05 5.55
N VAL A 292 -4.38 -8.80 4.99
CA VAL A 292 -5.29 -9.64 5.77
C VAL A 292 -5.49 -11.00 5.15
N GLN A 293 -5.69 -12.01 5.98
CA GLN A 293 -6.20 -13.30 5.54
C GLN A 293 -7.72 -13.33 5.71
N LYS A 294 -8.46 -13.35 4.59
CA LYS A 294 -9.91 -13.54 4.61
C LYS A 294 -10.22 -15.04 4.69
N GLN A 295 -11.24 -15.40 5.45
CA GLN A 295 -11.77 -16.76 5.42
C GLN A 295 -12.73 -16.89 4.23
N THR A 296 -12.40 -17.76 3.28
CA THR A 296 -13.33 -18.15 2.20
C THR A 296 -14.43 -19.00 2.78
N LEU A 297 -15.70 -18.73 2.42
CA LEU A 297 -16.78 -19.68 2.64
C LEU A 297 -16.49 -20.91 1.77
N THR A 298 -15.98 -21.99 2.36
CA THR A 298 -15.99 -23.29 1.71
C THR A 298 -17.45 -23.72 1.57
N GLY A 299 -18.00 -23.56 0.37
CA GLY A 299 -19.28 -24.15 0.01
C GLY A 299 -19.19 -25.67 0.14
N GLY A 300 -19.97 -26.24 1.04
CA GLY A 300 -20.10 -27.69 1.22
C GLY A 300 -19.74 -28.15 2.64
N ALA A 301 -20.73 -28.14 3.54
CA ALA A 301 -20.67 -29.06 4.66
C ALA A 301 -20.73 -30.50 4.09
N PRO A 302 -19.80 -31.41 4.42
CA PRO A 302 -20.13 -32.82 4.34
C PRO A 302 -21.32 -33.04 5.28
N ALA A 303 -22.36 -33.72 4.81
CA ALA A 303 -23.51 -34.08 5.62
C ALA A 303 -23.01 -34.79 6.90
N GLY A 304 -23.00 -34.08 8.02
CA GLY A 304 -22.55 -34.58 9.34
C GLY A 304 -21.39 -33.84 10.01
N GLY A 305 -20.78 -32.81 9.42
CA GLY A 305 -19.68 -32.05 10.04
C GLY A 305 -20.14 -30.87 10.90
N THR A 306 -19.57 -30.73 12.11
CA THR A 306 -19.75 -29.56 12.99
C THR A 306 -19.43 -28.25 12.26
N ALA A 307 -20.29 -27.24 12.45
CA ALA A 307 -20.07 -25.90 11.92
C ALA A 307 -18.69 -25.40 12.34
N VAL A 308 -17.80 -25.17 11.36
CA VAL A 308 -16.51 -24.51 11.61
C VAL A 308 -16.84 -23.12 12.14
N ILE A 309 -16.48 -22.87 13.40
CA ILE A 309 -16.60 -21.55 14.04
C ILE A 309 -15.74 -20.61 13.20
N ALA A 310 -16.38 -19.80 12.35
CA ALA A 310 -15.69 -18.86 11.49
C ALA A 310 -14.94 -17.84 12.35
N GLY A 311 -13.61 -17.86 12.25
CA GLY A 311 -12.74 -16.92 12.94
C GLY A 311 -12.83 -15.53 12.33
N ARG A 312 -12.45 -14.50 13.10
CA ARG A 312 -12.24 -13.14 12.56
C ARG A 312 -11.12 -13.18 11.51
N PRO A 313 -11.17 -12.33 10.46
CA PRO A 313 -10.05 -12.19 9.53
C PRO A 313 -8.77 -11.84 10.31
N GLN A 314 -7.66 -12.47 9.92
CA GLN A 314 -6.36 -12.20 10.55
C GLN A 314 -5.70 -11.01 9.85
N VAL A 315 -5.34 -9.98 10.60
CA VAL A 315 -4.63 -8.81 10.09
C VAL A 315 -3.14 -9.00 10.34
N PHE A 316 -2.35 -9.06 9.26
CA PHE A 316 -0.89 -9.20 9.33
C PHE A 316 -0.20 -7.84 9.48
N SER A 317 -0.73 -6.81 8.84
CA SER A 317 -0.18 -5.46 8.87
C SER A 317 -1.29 -4.43 8.71
N TRP A 318 -1.11 -3.28 9.35
CA TRP A 318 -1.97 -2.11 9.24
C TRP A 318 -1.10 -0.86 9.23
N LYS A 319 -1.33 0.03 8.26
CA LYS A 319 -0.55 1.24 8.04
C LYS A 319 -1.45 2.37 7.57
N GLU A 320 -1.34 3.52 8.22
CA GLU A 320 -1.84 4.79 7.68
C GLU A 320 -0.85 5.33 6.65
N LEU A 321 -1.36 5.72 5.49
CA LEU A 321 -0.58 6.29 4.39
C LEU A 321 -0.72 7.82 4.32
#